data_AF-A0A1S1TZZ9-F1
#
_entry.id   AF-A0A1S1TZZ9-F1
#
_cell.length_a   1.000
_cell.length_b   1.000
_cell.length_c   1.000
_cell.angle_alpha   90.00
_cell.angle_beta   90.00
_cell.angle_gamma   90.00
#
_symmetry.space_group_name_H-M   'P 1'
#
loop_
_entity.id
_entity.type
_entity.pdbx_description
1 polymer ?
#
loop_
_entity_poly.entity_id
_entity_poly.type
_entity_poly.pdbx_seq_one_letter_code
_entity_poly.pdbx_strand_id
1 'polypeptide(L)'
;MAHQGEMHSNPAFGSAAPAPAATRTITISSTTKYVNVAQGDVVKFDVDGKTFTWQFDTLRANSSFDFSAIAPSGVNTHGVRVYVAPNPTYAN
;
A
#
# COMPACT_ATOMS: atom_id res chain seq x y z
N MET A 1 12.99 -12.13 -22.98
CA MET A 1 13.11 -10.82 -22.33
C MET A 1 11.89 -10.70 -21.44
N ALA A 2 12.03 -10.91 -20.13
CA ALA A 2 10.90 -10.82 -19.21
C ALA A 2 10.60 -9.35 -18.96
N HIS A 3 9.38 -8.92 -19.29
CA HIS A 3 8.89 -7.58 -19.00
C HIS A 3 8.74 -7.46 -17.49
N GLN A 4 9.78 -6.96 -16.84
CA GLN A 4 9.76 -6.53 -15.45
C GLN A 4 8.89 -5.27 -15.43
N GLY A 5 7.57 -5.48 -15.29
CA GLY A 5 6.58 -4.41 -15.21
C GLY A 5 7.05 -3.41 -14.16
N GLU A 6 7.12 -2.13 -14.56
CA GLU A 6 7.69 -1.02 -13.81
C GLU A 6 7.50 -1.20 -12.29
N MET A 7 8.63 -1.39 -11.59
CA MET A 7 8.66 -1.40 -10.13
C MET A 7 8.29 0.01 -9.65
N HIS A 8 6.99 0.27 -9.55
CA HIS A 8 6.47 1.51 -9.02
C HIS A 8 6.92 1.59 -7.56
N SER A 9 7.85 2.49 -7.29
CA SER A 9 8.34 2.78 -5.95
C SER A 9 8.06 4.23 -5.66
N ASN A 10 7.66 4.50 -4.43
CA ASN A 10 7.49 5.85 -3.94
C ASN A 10 8.35 5.96 -2.68
N PRO A 11 9.55 6.57 -2.74
CA PRO A 11 10.50 6.54 -1.62
C PRO A 11 9.95 7.17 -0.34
N ALA A 12 8.84 7.90 -0.40
CA ALA A 12 8.14 8.42 0.78
C ALA A 12 7.16 7.41 1.42
N PHE A 13 6.59 6.47 0.63
CA PHE A 13 5.48 5.59 1.02
C PHE A 13 5.77 4.09 0.90
N GLY A 14 6.85 3.74 0.22
CA GLY A 14 7.43 2.42 0.13
C GLY A 14 7.60 1.90 -1.30
N SER A 15 7.35 0.61 -1.51
CA SER A 15 7.59 -0.03 -2.81
C SER A 15 6.57 -1.10 -3.19
N ALA A 16 6.37 -1.29 -4.50
CA ALA A 16 5.61 -2.43 -5.01
C ALA A 16 6.31 -3.75 -4.64
N ALA A 17 5.52 -4.74 -4.24
CA ALA A 17 6.01 -6.06 -3.83
C ALA A 17 5.32 -7.19 -4.62
N PRO A 18 5.93 -8.38 -4.72
CA PRO A 18 5.29 -9.53 -5.34
C PRO A 18 4.04 -9.98 -4.58
N ALA A 19 3.00 -10.44 -5.29
CA ALA A 19 1.76 -10.92 -4.67
C ALA A 19 1.95 -11.99 -3.58
N PRO A 20 2.86 -12.99 -3.72
CA PRO A 20 3.11 -13.99 -2.68
C PRO A 20 3.72 -13.43 -1.38
N ALA A 21 4.28 -12.23 -1.40
CA ALA A 21 4.85 -11.60 -0.20
C ALA A 21 3.78 -10.94 0.68
N ALA A 22 2.54 -10.77 0.18
CA ALA A 22 1.46 -10.16 0.94
C ALA A 22 1.08 -11.02 2.14
N THR A 23 1.10 -10.42 3.33
CA THR A 23 0.69 -11.08 4.58
C THR A 23 -0.80 -10.91 4.85
N ARG A 24 -1.45 -9.95 4.17
CA ARG A 24 -2.90 -9.72 4.23
C ARG A 24 -3.42 -9.07 2.95
N THR A 25 -4.74 -9.18 2.77
CA THR A 25 -5.47 -8.51 1.68
C THR A 25 -6.42 -7.47 2.26
N ILE A 26 -6.48 -6.29 1.65
CA ILE A 26 -7.46 -5.24 1.97
C ILE A 26 -8.27 -4.93 0.72
N THR A 27 -9.59 -5.06 0.82
CA THR A 27 -10.52 -4.67 -0.23
C THR A 27 -10.89 -3.19 -0.10
N ILE A 28 -10.74 -2.45 -1.19
CA ILE A 28 -11.13 -1.06 -1.34
C ILE A 28 -12.38 -1.00 -2.23
N SER A 29 -13.40 -0.31 -1.74
CA SER A 29 -14.63 -0.01 -2.47
C SER A 29 -14.98 1.47 -2.34
N SER A 30 -16.04 1.92 -3.03
CA SER A 30 -16.56 3.29 -2.94
C SER A 30 -17.00 3.72 -1.52
N THR A 31 -17.25 2.74 -0.63
CA THR A 31 -17.61 3.01 0.77
C THR A 31 -16.40 3.15 1.68
N THR A 32 -15.24 2.64 1.26
CA THR A 32 -14.00 2.73 2.03
C THR A 32 -13.55 4.20 2.11
N LYS A 33 -13.28 4.70 3.33
CA LYS A 33 -12.80 6.08 3.55
C LYS A 33 -11.33 6.12 3.92
N TYR A 34 -10.88 5.13 4.67
CA TYR A 34 -9.50 5.02 5.08
C TYR A 34 -9.08 3.57 5.25
N VAL A 35 -7.77 3.35 5.24
CA VAL A 35 -7.15 2.08 5.60
C VAL A 35 -6.04 2.31 6.61
N ASN A 36 -5.91 1.37 7.55
CA ASN A 36 -4.87 1.40 8.57
C ASN A 36 -3.85 0.31 8.28
N VAL A 37 -2.58 0.70 8.22
CA VAL A 37 -1.44 -0.19 8.02
C VAL A 37 -0.35 0.11 9.03
N ALA A 38 0.53 -0.86 9.27
CA ALA A 38 1.72 -0.66 10.08
C ALA A 38 2.95 -0.52 9.18
N GLN A 39 3.97 0.16 9.70
CA GLN A 39 5.30 0.13 9.10
C GLN A 39 5.79 -1.33 8.95
N GLY A 40 6.29 -1.66 7.76
CA GLY A 40 6.75 -3.00 7.40
C GLY A 40 5.64 -3.93 6.91
N ASP A 41 4.37 -3.52 6.90
CA ASP A 41 3.30 -4.32 6.32
C ASP A 41 3.53 -4.56 4.82
N VAL A 42 3.25 -5.78 4.36
CA VAL A 42 3.13 -6.10 2.93
C VAL A 42 1.67 -6.44 2.65
N VAL A 43 0.96 -5.56 1.96
CA VAL A 43 -0.49 -5.64 1.77
C VAL A 43 -0.82 -5.83 0.30
N LYS A 44 -1.64 -6.83 -0.01
CA LYS A 44 -2.34 -6.91 -1.29
C LYS A 44 -3.59 -6.04 -1.21
N PHE A 45 -3.70 -5.05 -2.08
CA PHE A 45 -4.93 -4.30 -2.27
C PHE A 45 -5.76 -4.96 -3.37
N ASP A 46 -7.06 -5.12 -3.10
CA ASP A 46 -8.07 -5.43 -4.10
C ASP A 46 -8.97 -4.21 -4.25
N VAL A 47 -8.97 -3.60 -5.43
CA VAL A 47 -9.69 -2.37 -5.73
C VAL A 47 -10.62 -2.65 -6.91
N ASP A 48 -11.90 -2.87 -6.60
CA ASP A 48 -12.92 -3.25 -7.59
C ASP A 48 -12.47 -4.41 -8.51
N GLY A 49 -11.78 -5.42 -7.95
CA GLY A 49 -11.28 -6.60 -8.67
C GLY A 49 -9.91 -6.42 -9.33
N LYS A 50 -9.30 -5.23 -9.28
CA LYS A 50 -7.89 -5.02 -9.66
C LYS A 50 -7.01 -5.19 -8.45
N THR A 51 -5.91 -5.93 -8.59
CA THR A 51 -5.03 -6.19 -7.44
C THR A 51 -3.60 -5.73 -7.68
N PHE A 52 -2.98 -5.21 -6.62
CA PHE A 52 -1.55 -4.92 -6.56
C PHE A 52 -1.07 -5.10 -5.11
N THR A 53 0.23 -5.31 -4.93
CA THR A 53 0.82 -5.51 -3.60
C THR A 53 1.83 -4.44 -3.30
N TRP A 54 1.78 -3.90 -2.08
CA TRP A 54 2.62 -2.80 -1.62
C TRP A 54 3.27 -3.15 -0.28
N GLN A 55 4.56 -2.86 -0.16
CA GLN A 55 5.30 -2.92 1.09
C GLN A 55 5.46 -1.50 1.65
N PHE A 56 5.02 -1.31 2.89
CA PHE A 56 5.13 -0.06 3.65
C PHE A 56 6.48 0.05 4.38
N ASP A 57 7.59 0.11 3.64
CA ASP A 57 8.96 0.23 4.18
C ASP A 57 9.39 1.69 4.47
N THR A 58 8.43 2.55 4.81
CA THR A 58 8.71 3.95 5.15
C THR A 58 9.27 4.10 6.55
N LEU A 59 10.33 4.89 6.75
CA LEU A 59 10.86 5.20 8.08
C LEU A 59 10.08 6.30 8.83
N ARG A 60 8.96 6.80 8.28
CA ARG A 60 8.19 7.93 8.84
C ARG A 60 7.01 7.43 9.68
N ALA A 61 7.24 7.31 10.98
CA ALA A 61 6.18 7.06 11.97
C ALA A 61 5.07 8.14 11.90
N ASN A 62 3.80 7.73 12.04
CA ASN A 62 2.62 8.60 12.11
C ASN A 62 2.31 9.39 10.83
N SER A 63 2.56 8.80 9.66
CA SER A 63 2.23 9.42 8.37
C SER A 63 0.83 9.00 7.90
N SER A 64 0.14 9.93 7.24
CA SER A 64 -1.04 9.63 6.44
C SER A 64 -0.88 10.25 5.07
N PHE A 65 -1.43 9.60 4.05
CA PHE A 65 -1.33 10.06 2.67
C PHE A 65 -2.54 9.60 1.85
N ASP A 66 -2.65 10.13 0.63
CA ASP A 66 -3.69 9.73 -0.30
C ASP A 66 -3.35 8.39 -0.95
N PHE A 67 -4.28 7.42 -0.97
CA PHE A 67 -4.06 6.11 -1.56
C PHE A 67 -3.63 6.17 -3.04
N SER A 68 -3.99 7.22 -3.77
CA SER A 68 -3.51 7.47 -5.14
C SER A 68 -2.00 7.62 -5.27
N ALA A 69 -1.29 7.93 -4.19
CA ALA A 69 0.17 8.08 -4.21
C ALA A 69 0.94 6.75 -4.40
N ILE A 70 0.28 5.61 -4.19
CA ILE A 70 0.85 4.27 -4.37
C ILE A 70 0.05 3.40 -5.35
N ALA A 71 -1.17 3.81 -5.71
CA ALA A 71 -2.01 3.06 -6.62
C ALA A 71 -1.46 3.12 -8.06
N PRO A 72 -1.43 2.00 -8.78
CA PRO A 72 -1.09 1.99 -10.20
C PRO A 72 -2.07 2.81 -11.05
N SER A 73 -1.59 3.31 -12.19
CA SER A 73 -2.42 4.00 -13.17
C SER A 73 -3.65 3.15 -13.56
N GLY A 74 -4.82 3.79 -13.60
CA GLY A 74 -6.09 3.13 -13.96
C GLY A 74 -6.78 2.40 -12.81
N VAL A 75 -6.29 2.51 -11.57
CA VAL A 75 -7.01 2.10 -10.36
C VAL A 75 -7.85 3.28 -9.84
N ASN A 76 -9.13 3.04 -9.53
CA ASN A 76 -9.97 4.05 -8.88
C ASN A 76 -9.71 4.02 -7.36
N THR A 77 -9.07 5.06 -6.84
CA THR A 77 -8.64 5.10 -5.44
C THR A 77 -9.73 5.53 -4.47
N HIS A 78 -10.91 5.93 -4.98
CA HIS A 78 -12.08 6.37 -4.19
C HIS A 78 -11.79 7.48 -3.16
N GLY A 79 -10.68 8.23 -3.33
CA GLY A 79 -10.23 9.25 -2.37
C GLY A 79 -9.87 8.69 -0.99
N VAL A 80 -9.48 7.41 -0.91
CA VAL A 80 -9.13 6.74 0.34
C VAL A 80 -7.86 7.34 0.95
N ARG A 81 -7.88 7.55 2.27
CA ARG A 81 -6.68 7.91 3.04
C ARG A 81 -6.01 6.68 3.64
N VAL A 82 -4.70 6.57 3.47
CA VAL A 82 -3.87 5.57 4.16
C VAL A 82 -3.33 6.19 5.45
N TYR A 83 -3.50 5.50 6.57
CA TYR A 83 -2.86 5.82 7.84
C TYR A 83 -1.82 4.75 8.18
N VAL A 84 -0.58 5.18 8.40
CA VAL A 84 0.55 4.29 8.74
C VAL A 84 0.87 4.46 10.22
N ALA A 85 0.53 3.44 11.00
CA ALA A 85 0.92 3.33 12.38
C ALA A 85 2.41 2.96 12.50
N PRO A 86 3.13 3.49 13.52
CA PRO A 86 4.42 2.94 13.90
C PRO A 86 4.25 1.46 14.22
N ASN A 87 5.20 0.63 13.80
CA ASN A 87 5.15 -0.77 14.18
C ASN A 87 5.76 -0.93 15.59
N PRO A 88 5.00 -1.44 16.57
CA PRO A 88 5.45 -1.51 17.97
C PRO A 88 6.68 -2.41 18.15
N THR A 89 7.01 -3.30 17.22
CA THR A 89 8.26 -4.08 17.29
C THR A 89 9.52 -3.23 17.08
N TYR A 90 9.39 -1.98 16.62
CA TYR A 90 10.50 -1.05 16.39
C TYR A 90 10.54 0.10 17.40
N ALA A 91 9.70 0.09 18.43
CA ALA A 91 9.61 1.15 19.45
C ALA A 91 10.45 0.86 20.72
N ASN A 92 11.57 0.15 20.58
CA ASN A 92 12.46 -0.19 21.71
C ASN A 92 13.43 0.94 22.04
#